data_AF-H5U4X5-F1
#
_entry.id   AF-H5U4X5-F1
#
_cell.length_a   1.000
_cell.length_b   1.000
_cell.length_c   1.000
_cell.angle_alpha   90.00
_cell.angle_beta   90.00
_cell.angle_gamma   90.00
#
_symmetry.space_group_name_H-M   'P 1'
#
loop_
_entity.id
_entity.type
_entity.pdbx_description
1 polymer ?
#
loop_
_entity_poly.entity_id
_entity_poly.type
_entity_poly.pdbx_seq_one_letter_code
_entity_poly.pdbx_strand_id
1 'polypeptide(L)' 'MELTSQASGHRNKYTVLGTPVFALGRLFSKNVRELWELLPRYGVDTVFVSDKFTRAFPDFAVTTYDAGVAQLVTY' A
#
# COMPACT_ATOMS: atom_id res chain seq x y z
N MET A 1 7.63 -4.45 3.64
CA MET A 1 8.44 -4.24 4.86
C MET A 1 9.94 -4.13 4.60
N GLU A 2 10.44 -4.55 3.43
CA GLU A 2 11.87 -4.42 3.12
C GLU A 2 12.31 -2.95 3.03
N LEU A 3 11.70 -2.15 2.15
CA LEU A 3 12.02 -0.72 1.99
C LEU A 3 11.88 0.06 3.30
N THR A 4 10.85 -0.22 4.10
CA THR A 4 10.67 0.44 5.40
C THR A 4 11.77 0.04 6.39
N SER A 5 12.20 -1.23 6.38
CA SER A 5 13.30 -1.69 7.24
C SER A 5 14.64 -1.09 6.82
N GLN A 6 14.88 -0.96 5.51
CA GLN A 6 16.06 -0.29 4.97
C GLN A 6 16.07 1.20 5.38
N ALA A 7 14.94 1.90 5.20
CA ALA A 7 14.83 3.32 5.54
C ALA A 7 14.94 3.61 7.05
N SER A 8 14.31 2.79 7.90
CA SER A 8 14.31 2.99 9.38
C SER A 8 15.58 2.52 10.09
N GLY A 9 16.48 1.82 9.41
CA GLY A 9 17.67 1.20 10.01
C GLY A 9 17.38 0.02 10.95
N HIS A 10 16.13 -0.44 11.07
CA HIS A 10 15.73 -1.55 11.93
C HIS A 10 14.79 -2.51 11.22
N ARG A 11 14.78 -3.78 11.66
CA ARG A 11 13.93 -4.80 11.03
C ARG A 11 12.46 -4.62 11.43
N ASN A 12 11.64 -4.15 10.48
CA ASN A 12 10.20 -4.03 10.66
C ASN A 12 9.50 -5.38 10.52
N LYS A 13 8.67 -5.70 11.50
CA LYS A 13 7.89 -6.95 11.54
C LYS A 13 6.49 -6.71 10.96
N TYR A 14 5.94 -7.74 10.36
CA TYR A 14 4.54 -7.75 9.91
C TYR A 14 3.98 -9.16 10.06
N THR A 15 2.65 -9.24 10.02
CA THR A 15 1.91 -10.48 9.99
C THR A 15 0.92 -10.42 8.85
N VAL A 16 0.83 -11.51 8.07
CA VAL A 16 -0.18 -11.65 7.01
C VAL A 16 -1.41 -12.29 7.63
N LEU A 17 -2.54 -11.58 7.56
CA LEU A 17 -3.83 -12.11 7.98
C LEU A 17 -4.53 -12.73 6.76
N GLY A 18 -4.98 -13.97 6.89
CA GLY A 18 -5.75 -14.63 5.84
C GLY A 18 -7.18 -14.09 5.72
N THR A 19 -7.79 -14.30 4.56
CA THR A 19 -9.20 -13.92 4.27
C THR A 19 -10.20 -14.38 5.34
N PRO A 20 -10.13 -15.60 5.92
CA PRO A 20 -11.08 -16.03 6.94
C PRO A 20 -11.03 -15.17 8.22
N VAL A 21 -9.84 -14.71 8.62
CA VAL A 21 -9.66 -13.84 9.80
C VAL A 21 -10.34 -12.50 9.58
N PHE A 22 -10.16 -11.90 8.39
CA PHE A 22 -10.84 -10.67 8.02
C PHE A 22 -12.37 -10.86 7.91
N ALA A 23 -12.83 -11.99 7.37
CA ALA A 23 -14.25 -12.29 7.21
C ALA A 23 -15.01 -12.35 8.55
N LEU A 24 -14.35 -12.85 9.60
CA LEU A 24 -14.87 -12.82 10.96
C LEU A 24 -14.70 -11.43 11.59
N GLY A 25 -13.51 -10.83 11.46
CA GLY A 25 -13.19 -9.54 12.08
C GLY A 25 -14.09 -8.38 11.62
N ARG A 26 -14.58 -8.41 10.38
CA ARG A 26 -15.48 -7.36 9.85
C ARG A 26 -16.81 -7.25 10.60
N LEU A 27 -17.24 -8.30 11.31
CA LEU A 27 -18.48 -8.29 12.08
C LEU A 27 -18.34 -7.51 13.40
N PHE A 28 -17.11 -7.35 13.89
CA PHE A 28 -16.84 -6.79 15.22
C PHE A 28 -16.07 -5.46 15.15
N SER A 29 -15.51 -5.09 14.00
CA SER A 29 -14.73 -3.86 13.84
C SER A 29 -15.09 -3.13 12.55
N LYS A 30 -15.46 -1.85 12.68
CA LYS A 30 -15.74 -0.96 11.54
C LYS A 30 -14.53 -0.81 10.63
N ASN A 31 -13.33 -0.66 11.19
CA ASN A 31 -12.09 -0.52 10.42
C ASN A 31 -11.80 -1.78 9.60
N VAL A 32 -12.04 -2.97 10.19
CA VAL A 32 -11.84 -4.24 9.47
C VAL A 32 -12.89 -4.41 8.36
N ARG A 33 -14.12 -3.93 8.58
CA ARG A 33 -15.17 -3.93 7.56
C ARG A 33 -14.82 -3.04 6.37
N GLU A 34 -14.31 -1.84 6.60
CA GLU A 34 -13.85 -0.94 5.53
C GLU A 34 -12.70 -1.56 4.73
N LEU A 35 -11.72 -2.19 5.42
CA LEU A 35 -10.64 -2.91 4.74
C LEU A 35 -11.16 -4.11 3.94
N TRP A 36 -12.14 -4.85 4.46
CA TRP A 36 -12.77 -5.98 3.76
C TRP A 36 -13.42 -5.54 2.45
N GLU A 37 -14.12 -4.40 2.44
CA GLU A 37 -14.78 -3.85 1.25
C GLU A 37 -13.76 -3.48 0.15
N LEU A 38 -12.51 -3.22 0.50
CA LEU A 38 -11.43 -2.95 -0.45
C LEU A 38 -10.75 -4.21 -0.99
N LEU A 39 -10.82 -5.35 -0.29
CA LEU A 39 -10.13 -6.59 -0.71
C LEU A 39 -10.50 -7.06 -2.13
N PRO A 40 -11.77 -6.99 -2.60
CA PRO A 40 -12.11 -7.36 -3.97
C PRO A 40 -11.32 -6.56 -5.02
N ARG A 41 -11.06 -5.28 -4.77
CA ARG A 41 -10.26 -4.43 -5.66
C ARG A 41 -8.81 -4.90 -5.76
N TYR A 42 -8.23 -5.36 -4.64
CA TYR A 42 -6.87 -5.86 -4.59
C TYR A 42 -6.72 -7.33 -4.98
N GLY A 43 -7.85 -8.05 -5.14
CA GLY A 43 -7.88 -9.45 -5.57
C GLY A 43 -7.69 -9.66 -7.08
N VAL A 44 -7.56 -8.56 -7.84
CA VAL A 44 -7.36 -8.58 -9.29
C VAL A 44 -6.20 -7.68 -9.68
N ASP A 45 -5.57 -7.99 -10.82
CA ASP A 45 -4.49 -7.18 -11.35
C ASP A 45 -5.02 -5.84 -11.85
N THR A 46 -4.78 -4.77 -11.09
CA THR A 46 -5.10 -3.40 -11.50
C THR A 46 -3.95 -2.83 -12.30
N VAL A 47 -4.05 -2.86 -13.63
CA VAL A 47 -3.05 -2.25 -14.53
C VAL A 47 -3.31 -0.75 -14.62
N PHE A 48 -2.36 0.05 -14.14
CA PHE A 48 -2.41 1.50 -14.28
C PHE A 48 -1.67 1.95 -15.53
N VAL A 49 -2.39 2.60 -16.46
CA VAL A 49 -1.82 3.15 -17.70
C VAL A 49 -1.58 4.64 -17.51
N SER A 50 -0.32 5.06 -17.52
CA SER A 50 0.09 6.44 -17.22
C SER A 50 0.23 7.34 -18.46
N ASP A 51 0.10 6.81 -19.69
CA ASP A 51 0.43 7.53 -20.94
C ASP A 51 -0.23 8.92 -21.05
N LYS A 52 -1.52 9.01 -20.71
CA LYS A 52 -2.26 10.28 -20.76
C LYS A 52 -1.74 11.28 -19.73
N PHE A 53 -1.39 10.81 -18.53
CA PHE A 53 -0.86 11.65 -17.46
C PHE A 53 0.53 12.16 -17.83
N THR A 54 1.43 11.26 -18.22
CA THR A 54 2.81 11.62 -18.59
C THR A 54 2.86 12.57 -19.79
N ARG A 55 1.94 12.41 -20.76
CA ARG A 55 1.81 13.35 -21.89
C ARG A 55 1.29 14.73 -21.46
N ALA A 56 0.35 14.79 -20.52
CA ALA A 56 -0.21 16.05 -20.05
C ALA A 56 0.73 16.80 -19.10
N PHE A 57 1.59 16.08 -18.38
CA PHE A 57 2.50 16.62 -17.37
C PHE A 57 3.94 16.08 -17.58
N PRO A 58 4.63 16.50 -18.66
CA PRO A 58 5.95 15.97 -19.01
C PRO A 58 7.03 16.28 -17.96
N ASP A 59 6.88 17.40 -17.24
CA ASP A 59 7.83 17.85 -16.22
C ASP A 59 7.48 17.35 -14.82
N PHE A 60 6.49 16.45 -14.69
CA PHE A 60 6.10 15.91 -13.38
C PHE A 60 7.22 15.03 -12.82
N ALA A 61 7.80 15.46 -11.70
CA ALA A 61 8.81 14.68 -10.98
C ALA A 61 8.17 13.46 -10.28
N VAL A 62 8.35 12.28 -10.87
CA VAL A 62 7.87 11.03 -10.29
C VAL A 62 8.70 10.70 -9.03
N THR A 63 8.01 10.55 -7.90
CA THR A 63 8.64 10.08 -6.67
C THR A 63 8.78 8.56 -6.70
N THR A 64 9.99 8.06 -6.51
CA THR A 64 10.25 6.61 -6.43
C THR A 64 9.76 6.04 -5.09
N TYR A 65 9.53 4.73 -5.05
CA TYR A 65 9.08 4.07 -3.81
C TYR A 65 10.09 4.22 -2.67
N ASP A 66 11.39 4.10 -2.94
CA ASP A 66 12.45 4.27 -1.93
C ASP A 66 12.46 5.70 -1.37
N ALA A 67 12.42 6.72 -2.23
CA ALA A 67 12.40 8.13 -1.81
C ALA A 67 11.13 8.45 -0.99
N GLY A 68 9.96 8.00 -1.46
CA GLY A 68 8.69 8.21 -0.77
C GLY A 68 8.63 7.50 0.58
N VAL A 69 9.08 6.25 0.67
CA VAL A 69 9.12 5.51 1.93
C VAL A 69 10.12 6.14 2.91
N ALA A 70 11.29 6.58 2.44
CA ALA A 70 12.26 7.27 3.28
C ALA A 70 11.67 8.54 3.91
N GLN A 71 10.91 9.34 3.13
CA GLN A 71 10.22 10.52 3.65
C GLN A 71 9.17 10.19 4.70
N LEU A 72 8.54 9.01 4.69
CA LEU A 72 7.49 8.68 5.66
C LEU A 72 8.01 8.10 6.97
N VAL A 73 9.20 7.48 6.95
CA VAL A 73 9.68 6.63 8.06
C VAL A 73 10.90 7.23 8.79
N THR A 74 11.51 8.29 8.24
CA THR A 74 12.75 8.90 8.79
C THR A 74 12.49 10.19 9.60
N TYR A 75 11.23 10.50 9.93
CA TYR A 75 10.88 11.62 10.83
C TYR A 75 10.85 11.21 12.30
#